data_AF-A0A1I0V5N0-F1
#
_entry.id   AF-A0A1I0V5N0-F1
#
_cell.length_a   1.000
_cell.length_b   1.000
_cell.length_c   1.000
_cell.angle_alpha   90.00
_cell.angle_beta   90.00
_cell.angle_gamma   90.00
#
_symmetry.space_group_name_H-M   'P 1'
#
loop_
_entity.id
_entity.type
_entity.pdbx_description
1 polymer ?
#
loop_
_entity_poly.entity_id
_entity_poly.type
_entity_poly.pdbx_seq_one_letter_code
_entity_poly.pdbx_strand_id
1 'polypeptide(L)'
;MIDDNRRIRKKRKNRKKISNVKRPLKIDLGVVLFSLIVIYFLSFGVLRYFNTNHISVYEVTKSTISGNAKYSAFAIRKETVYNALDEGKIDFCIRDCERVAAGEPVYTLDKTGELSKLLTSLTTEDTSLSDDSLKSLESDIASLKDNYSPDNFGQIYDFKNAIERNILSEINSDKLTELIKTNGLKEGDYSIARTTDSGIIVLSTDGYEGVTVDSFNEDMLNQDNLKPNNLKSNDKVAKDSPVYKLVTSEKWNLVIKIEKDLAEKLKDYSAIQIRFTEDNVTTWVNYSIKTSGDKNYMIFSLSNSAIRYAYERFVNIELVLSSISELTSSGLKIPNSAIIKGDFYKIPADFYTNGDNGTQKGFLLKTYNKDKETVEFITPDIYYYDEDKDGKSYYYLSAQDFEAGTVFIKNSGQEGSGDGSSEINEYTLSSSVQLPGVYNVDKGYADFRVIKVVSSTNDYSIVESGTTYGLSIYDHIALNASIMQANQMIN
;
A
#
# COMPACT_ATOMS: atom_id res chain seq x y z
N MET A 1 80.83 -57.21 -44.15
CA MET A 1 79.94 -56.10 -43.74
C MET A 1 80.49 -54.86 -44.44
N ILE A 2 79.88 -54.47 -45.55
CA ILE A 2 80.46 -53.54 -46.52
C ILE A 2 79.84 -52.16 -46.31
N ASP A 3 80.72 -51.22 -45.95
CA ASP A 3 80.59 -49.77 -46.12
C ASP A 3 80.26 -49.43 -47.58
N ASP A 4 79.35 -48.49 -47.82
CA ASP A 4 79.53 -47.62 -48.97
C ASP A 4 79.00 -46.21 -48.74
N ASN A 5 79.70 -45.30 -49.38
CA ASN A 5 80.00 -43.96 -48.96
C ASN A 5 79.43 -42.99 -50.02
N ARG A 6 79.32 -41.71 -49.61
CA ARG A 6 79.40 -40.51 -50.47
C ARG A 6 78.19 -40.03 -51.31
N ARG A 7 77.80 -38.83 -50.89
CA ARG A 7 77.85 -37.54 -51.62
C ARG A 7 76.67 -37.11 -52.50
N ILE A 8 76.08 -36.03 -51.99
CA ILE A 8 75.25 -34.99 -52.61
C ILE A 8 75.89 -34.38 -53.87
N ARG A 9 75.07 -34.13 -54.91
CA ARG A 9 75.27 -33.04 -55.88
C ARG A 9 73.94 -32.35 -56.25
N LYS A 10 73.89 -31.04 -56.02
CA LYS A 10 72.79 -30.09 -56.29
C LYS A 10 72.50 -29.92 -57.79
N LYS A 11 71.23 -29.77 -58.17
CA LYS A 11 70.81 -28.99 -59.36
C LYS A 11 69.85 -27.87 -58.94
N ARG A 12 70.29 -26.63 -59.16
CA ARG A 12 69.52 -25.39 -59.05
C ARG A 12 68.33 -25.42 -60.03
N LYS A 13 67.10 -25.18 -59.55
CA LYS A 13 65.96 -24.80 -60.38
C LYS A 13 65.64 -23.31 -60.15
N ASN A 14 65.65 -22.56 -61.24
CA ASN A 14 65.44 -21.11 -61.29
C ASN A 14 64.06 -20.71 -60.76
N ARG A 15 64.02 -19.70 -59.88
CA ARG A 15 62.79 -19.01 -59.46
C ARG A 15 62.30 -18.12 -60.61
N LYS A 16 61.18 -18.46 -61.25
CA LYS A 16 60.41 -17.51 -62.08
C LYS A 16 59.58 -16.62 -61.15
N LYS A 17 59.79 -15.31 -61.23
CA LYS A 17 59.02 -14.28 -60.51
C LYS A 17 57.66 -14.16 -61.21
N ILE A 18 56.58 -14.60 -60.56
CA ILE A 18 55.21 -14.45 -61.06
C ILE A 18 54.73 -13.06 -60.63
N SER A 19 54.58 -12.15 -61.58
CA SER A 19 53.92 -10.86 -61.36
C SER A 19 52.41 -11.05 -61.37
N ASN A 20 51.76 -10.91 -60.21
CA ASN A 20 50.31 -10.89 -60.11
C ASN A 20 49.77 -9.56 -60.67
N VAL A 21 49.35 -9.57 -61.93
CA VAL A 21 48.56 -8.48 -62.53
C VAL A 21 47.15 -8.58 -61.97
N LYS A 22 46.73 -7.59 -61.17
CA LYS A 22 45.33 -7.46 -60.71
C LYS A 22 44.46 -7.09 -61.92
N ARG A 23 43.44 -7.90 -62.23
CA ARG A 23 42.44 -7.58 -63.26
C ARG A 23 41.53 -6.45 -62.76
N PRO A 24 41.19 -5.43 -63.56
CA PRO A 24 40.20 -4.44 -63.17
C PRO A 24 38.81 -5.08 -63.18
N LEU A 25 38.04 -4.87 -62.11
CA LEU A 25 36.63 -5.26 -62.03
C LEU A 25 35.85 -4.46 -63.08
N LYS A 26 35.28 -5.16 -64.08
CA LYS A 26 34.33 -4.56 -65.03
C LYS A 26 32.97 -4.51 -64.35
N ILE A 27 32.64 -3.37 -63.74
CA ILE A 27 31.32 -3.16 -63.17
C ILE A 27 30.42 -2.69 -64.32
N ASP A 28 29.34 -3.43 -64.57
CA ASP A 28 28.34 -3.05 -65.56
C ASP A 28 27.62 -1.78 -65.08
N LEU A 29 27.46 -0.81 -65.98
CA LEU A 29 26.80 0.46 -65.68
C LEU A 29 25.37 0.23 -65.17
N GLY A 30 24.69 -0.83 -65.63
CA GLY A 30 23.37 -1.21 -65.14
C GLY A 30 23.38 -1.63 -63.66
N VAL A 31 24.44 -2.33 -63.23
CA VAL A 31 24.62 -2.73 -61.82
C VAL A 31 24.91 -1.53 -60.93
N VAL A 32 25.68 -0.54 -61.44
CA VAL A 32 25.94 0.71 -60.72
C VAL A 32 24.64 1.50 -60.53
N LEU A 33 23.84 1.65 -61.59
CA LEU A 33 22.59 2.40 -61.55
C LEU A 33 21.56 1.73 -60.62
N PHE A 34 21.41 0.40 -60.72
CA PHE A 34 20.52 -0.37 -59.85
C PHE A 34 20.95 -0.27 -58.39
N SER A 35 22.26 -0.36 -58.10
CA SER A 35 22.79 -0.22 -56.75
C SER A 35 22.52 1.17 -56.16
N LEU A 36 22.64 2.23 -56.96
CA LEU A 36 22.31 3.60 -56.54
C LEU A 36 20.82 3.76 -56.20
N ILE A 37 19.94 3.17 -56.99
CA ILE A 37 18.49 3.18 -56.73
C ILE A 37 18.18 2.41 -55.44
N VAL A 38 18.74 1.21 -55.25
CA VAL A 38 18.57 0.43 -54.02
C VAL A 38 19.09 1.19 -52.82
N ILE A 39 20.26 1.84 -52.90
CA ILE A 39 20.80 2.65 -51.81
C ILE A 39 19.90 3.85 -51.53
N TYR A 40 19.34 4.51 -52.54
CA TYR A 40 18.39 5.62 -52.34
C TYR A 40 17.12 5.17 -51.61
N PHE A 41 16.48 4.08 -52.07
CA PHE A 41 15.29 3.54 -51.41
C PHE A 41 15.58 3.00 -50.01
N LEU A 42 16.72 2.33 -49.82
CA LEU A 42 17.10 1.78 -48.53
C LEU A 42 17.48 2.90 -47.56
N SER A 43 18.27 3.89 -47.98
CA SER A 43 18.61 5.03 -47.12
C SER A 43 17.38 5.84 -46.76
N PHE A 44 16.51 6.20 -47.71
CA PHE A 44 15.31 6.96 -47.39
C PHE A 44 14.30 6.15 -46.57
N GLY A 45 14.03 4.89 -46.93
CA GLY A 45 13.06 4.03 -46.25
C GLY A 45 13.52 3.63 -44.84
N VAL A 46 14.78 3.23 -44.69
CA VAL A 46 15.32 2.81 -43.39
C VAL A 46 15.53 4.01 -42.47
N LEU A 47 16.07 5.14 -42.95
CA LEU A 47 16.21 6.34 -42.10
C LEU A 47 14.85 6.90 -41.67
N ARG A 48 13.82 6.83 -42.53
CA ARG A 48 12.45 7.19 -42.15
C ARG A 48 11.88 6.23 -41.10
N TYR A 49 12.03 4.92 -41.30
CA TYR A 49 11.51 3.89 -40.40
C TYR A 49 12.18 3.90 -39.02
N PHE A 50 13.49 4.15 -38.94
CA PHE A 50 14.17 4.31 -37.66
C PHE A 50 13.85 5.64 -36.95
N ASN A 51 13.38 6.66 -37.68
CA ASN A 51 12.93 7.94 -37.11
C ASN A 51 11.41 8.01 -36.85
N THR A 52 10.63 6.98 -37.17
CA THR A 52 9.21 6.94 -36.80
C THR A 52 9.07 6.46 -35.36
N ASN A 53 8.99 7.39 -34.42
CA ASN A 53 8.61 7.09 -33.04
C ASN A 53 7.15 6.61 -33.04
N HIS A 54 6.92 5.33 -32.73
CA HIS A 54 5.57 4.81 -32.56
C HIS A 54 4.96 5.38 -31.27
N ILE A 55 3.89 6.14 -31.40
CA ILE A 55 3.18 6.71 -30.26
C ILE A 55 2.33 5.61 -29.63
N SER A 56 2.65 5.25 -28.39
CA SER A 56 1.81 4.37 -27.58
C SER A 56 0.75 5.20 -26.89
N VAL A 57 -0.51 4.76 -26.99
CA VAL A 57 -1.66 5.47 -26.45
C VAL A 57 -2.13 4.79 -25.17
N TYR A 58 -2.54 5.57 -24.18
CA TYR A 58 -3.16 5.13 -22.93
C TYR A 58 -4.57 5.71 -22.81
N GLU A 59 -5.55 4.87 -22.50
CA GLU A 59 -6.92 5.30 -22.23
C GLU A 59 -7.06 5.70 -20.75
N VAL A 60 -7.50 6.94 -20.52
CA VAL A 60 -7.68 7.50 -19.18
C VAL A 60 -8.85 6.83 -18.47
N THR A 61 -8.60 6.23 -17.31
CA THR A 61 -9.61 5.51 -16.52
C THR A 61 -9.89 6.19 -15.20
N LYS A 62 -11.12 6.08 -14.68
CA LYS A 62 -11.43 6.55 -13.33
C LYS A 62 -10.84 5.58 -12.31
N SER A 63 -10.11 6.09 -11.32
CA SER A 63 -9.57 5.27 -10.23
C SER A 63 -9.54 6.05 -8.92
N THR A 64 -9.48 5.31 -7.84
CA THR A 64 -9.24 5.84 -6.50
C THR A 64 -7.98 5.17 -5.99
N ILE A 65 -6.97 5.95 -5.63
CA ILE A 65 -5.86 5.40 -4.84
C ILE A 65 -6.36 5.36 -3.40
N SER A 66 -6.69 4.14 -2.95
CA SER A 66 -6.85 3.86 -1.53
C SER A 66 -5.47 3.50 -0.98
N GLY A 67 -4.86 4.42 -0.23
CA GLY A 67 -3.58 4.19 0.44
C GLY A 67 -3.75 3.29 1.66
N ASN A 68 -4.43 2.15 1.53
CA ASN A 68 -4.66 1.28 2.67
C ASN A 68 -3.31 0.77 3.18
N ALA A 69 -3.01 1.09 4.44
CA ALA A 69 -1.75 0.75 5.08
C ALA A 69 -1.99 -0.40 6.07
N LYS A 70 -1.17 -1.44 5.98
CA LYS A 70 -1.20 -2.60 6.87
C LYS A 70 -0.24 -2.39 8.02
N TYR A 71 -0.67 -2.77 9.22
CA TYR A 71 0.09 -2.65 10.45
C TYR A 71 -0.05 -3.92 11.27
N SER A 72 0.97 -4.21 12.07
CA SER A 72 0.84 -5.14 13.19
C SER A 72 0.67 -4.34 14.47
N ALA A 73 -0.52 -4.37 15.04
CA ALA A 73 -0.89 -3.52 16.15
C ALA A 73 -0.69 -4.23 17.48
N PHE A 74 -0.03 -3.57 18.42
CA PHE A 74 0.16 -4.10 19.76
C PHE A 74 -1.12 -3.99 20.59
N ALA A 75 -1.59 -5.11 21.11
CA ALA A 75 -2.82 -5.21 21.87
C ALA A 75 -2.59 -4.98 23.37
N ILE A 76 -3.30 -3.99 23.91
CA ILE A 76 -3.35 -3.68 25.33
C ILE A 76 -4.73 -4.07 25.85
N ARG A 77 -4.76 -4.98 26.83
CA ARG A 77 -6.00 -5.52 27.41
C ARG A 77 -5.90 -5.50 28.93
N LYS A 78 -7.05 -5.60 29.59
CA LYS A 78 -7.09 -5.78 31.04
C LYS A 78 -6.88 -7.25 31.39
N GLU A 79 -5.63 -7.62 31.62
CA GLU A 79 -5.19 -8.99 31.86
C GLU A 79 -4.74 -9.19 33.31
N THR A 80 -5.13 -10.31 33.92
CA THR A 80 -4.68 -10.71 35.26
C THR A 80 -4.11 -12.11 35.19
N VAL A 81 -2.88 -12.31 35.66
CA VAL A 81 -2.26 -13.63 35.76
C VAL A 81 -2.69 -14.30 37.06
N TYR A 82 -3.13 -15.55 36.97
CA TYR A 82 -3.50 -16.38 38.11
C TYR A 82 -2.48 -17.50 38.30
N ASN A 83 -2.08 -17.69 39.55
CA ASN A 83 -1.06 -18.64 39.95
C ASN A 83 -1.67 -19.91 40.57
N ALA A 84 -0.91 -20.99 40.55
CA ALA A 84 -1.29 -22.27 41.13
C ALA A 84 -1.42 -22.17 42.66
N LEU A 85 -2.55 -22.64 43.19
CA LEU A 85 -2.79 -22.66 44.65
C LEU A 85 -1.93 -23.69 45.38
N ASP A 86 -1.51 -24.75 44.68
CA ASP A 86 -0.70 -25.84 45.22
C ASP A 86 0.17 -26.45 44.09
N GLU A 87 1.08 -27.34 44.45
CA GLU A 87 1.86 -28.12 43.50
C GLU A 87 1.15 -29.41 43.09
N GLY A 88 1.39 -29.88 41.87
CA GLY A 88 0.82 -31.13 41.37
C GLY A 88 0.87 -31.28 39.85
N LYS A 89 0.37 -32.40 39.37
CA LYS A 89 0.04 -32.61 37.95
C LYS A 89 -1.20 -31.76 37.61
N ILE A 90 -1.17 -31.05 36.49
CA ILE A 90 -2.25 -30.15 36.09
C ILE A 90 -3.00 -30.70 34.88
N ASP A 91 -4.33 -30.66 34.93
CA ASP A 91 -5.19 -30.93 33.77
C ASP A 91 -6.18 -29.77 33.60
N PHE A 92 -6.24 -29.17 32.41
CA PHE A 92 -7.16 -28.06 32.12
C PHE A 92 -8.55 -28.59 31.74
N CYS A 93 -9.57 -28.04 32.39
CA CYS A 93 -10.99 -28.34 32.15
C CYS A 93 -11.67 -27.33 31.21
N ILE A 94 -10.93 -26.32 30.74
CA ILE A 94 -11.40 -25.24 29.88
C ILE A 94 -10.53 -25.17 28.63
N ARG A 95 -11.07 -24.69 27.51
CA ARG A 95 -10.29 -24.42 26.30
C ARG A 95 -9.53 -23.11 26.42
N ASP A 96 -8.46 -23.01 25.63
CA ASP A 96 -7.75 -21.76 25.45
C ASP A 96 -8.65 -20.77 24.68
N CYS A 97 -8.59 -19.49 25.03
CA CYS A 97 -9.44 -18.43 24.47
C CYS A 97 -10.95 -18.64 24.64
N GLU A 98 -11.37 -19.35 25.68
CA GLU A 98 -12.78 -19.58 26.01
C GLU A 98 -13.31 -18.55 27.02
N ARG A 99 -14.60 -18.20 26.89
CA ARG A 99 -15.29 -17.32 27.84
C ARG A 99 -15.83 -18.13 29.00
N VAL A 100 -15.58 -17.63 30.20
CA VAL A 100 -15.91 -18.32 31.45
C VAL A 100 -16.62 -17.37 32.43
N ALA A 101 -17.61 -17.90 33.13
CA ALA A 101 -18.30 -17.21 34.23
C ALA A 101 -17.52 -17.35 35.55
N ALA A 102 -17.77 -16.47 36.51
CA ALA A 102 -17.19 -16.57 37.84
C ALA A 102 -17.63 -17.88 38.51
N GLY A 103 -16.67 -18.64 39.05
CA GLY A 103 -16.91 -19.90 39.74
C GLY A 103 -16.86 -21.15 38.86
N GLU A 104 -16.65 -21.05 37.54
CA GLU A 104 -16.46 -22.23 36.68
C GLU A 104 -15.10 -22.90 36.96
N PRO A 105 -15.00 -24.25 36.84
CA PRO A 105 -13.74 -24.96 36.96
C PRO A 105 -12.81 -24.64 35.78
N VAL A 106 -11.54 -24.38 36.08
CA VAL A 106 -10.51 -24.07 35.07
C VAL A 106 -9.55 -25.22 34.88
N TYR A 107 -9.05 -25.76 35.99
CA TYR A 107 -8.07 -26.83 35.99
C TYR A 107 -8.18 -27.66 37.27
N THR A 108 -7.66 -28.89 37.22
CA THR A 108 -7.43 -29.74 38.38
C THR A 108 -5.95 -29.78 38.71
N LEU A 109 -5.64 -29.93 40.00
CA LEU A 109 -4.31 -30.33 40.46
C LEU A 109 -4.41 -31.69 41.10
N ASP A 110 -3.52 -32.59 40.71
CA ASP A 110 -3.45 -33.96 41.21
C ASP A 110 -2.05 -34.24 41.80
N LYS A 111 -2.01 -34.59 43.08
CA LYS A 111 -0.76 -34.89 43.80
C LYS A 111 -0.28 -36.32 43.56
N THR A 112 -1.19 -37.25 43.27
CA THR A 112 -0.90 -38.69 43.17
C THR A 112 -0.80 -39.16 41.72
N GLY A 113 -1.42 -38.42 40.79
CA GLY A 113 -1.52 -38.76 39.37
C GLY A 113 -2.66 -39.76 39.08
N GLU A 114 -3.48 -40.11 40.07
CA GLU A 114 -4.61 -41.03 39.91
C GLU A 114 -5.81 -40.38 39.20
N LEU A 115 -6.09 -39.10 39.51
CA LEU A 115 -7.14 -38.34 38.84
C LEU A 115 -6.79 -38.13 37.37
N SER A 116 -5.55 -37.74 37.05
CA SER A 116 -5.16 -37.57 35.65
C SER A 116 -5.28 -38.86 34.85
N LYS A 117 -4.93 -40.02 35.44
CA LYS A 117 -5.11 -41.33 34.77
C LYS A 117 -6.58 -41.64 34.50
N LEU A 118 -7.44 -41.35 35.47
CA LEU A 118 -8.89 -41.49 35.31
C LEU A 118 -9.39 -40.60 34.17
N LEU A 119 -9.01 -39.32 34.16
CA LEU A 119 -9.37 -38.37 33.12
C LEU A 119 -8.90 -38.82 31.73
N THR A 120 -7.67 -39.31 31.59
CA THR A 120 -7.18 -39.88 30.31
C THR A 120 -7.98 -41.12 29.90
N SER A 121 -8.38 -42.01 30.82
CA SER A 121 -9.18 -43.19 30.47
C SER A 121 -10.56 -42.83 29.91
N LEU A 122 -11.17 -41.74 30.38
CA LEU A 122 -12.44 -41.24 29.86
C LEU A 122 -12.32 -40.73 28.42
N THR A 123 -11.15 -40.23 28.00
CA THR A 123 -10.92 -39.82 26.61
C THR A 123 -10.92 -40.98 25.62
N THR A 124 -10.81 -42.22 26.11
CA THR A 124 -10.80 -43.44 25.29
C THR A 124 -12.14 -44.18 25.25
N GLU A 125 -13.13 -43.74 26.04
CA GLU A 125 -14.49 -44.27 26.04
C GLU A 125 -15.43 -43.34 25.24
N ASP A 126 -16.51 -43.89 24.68
CA ASP A 126 -17.51 -43.22 23.81
C ASP A 126 -18.18 -42.01 24.49
N THR A 127 -17.44 -40.90 24.58
CA THR A 127 -17.92 -39.62 25.07
C THR A 127 -18.46 -38.84 23.88
N SER A 128 -19.77 -38.55 23.84
CA SER A 128 -20.34 -37.75 22.76
C SER A 128 -19.83 -36.30 22.87
N LEU A 129 -19.07 -35.86 21.87
CA LEU A 129 -18.64 -34.47 21.75
C LEU A 129 -19.82 -33.56 21.37
N SER A 130 -19.78 -32.31 21.82
CA SER A 130 -20.71 -31.29 21.34
C SER A 130 -20.33 -30.82 19.93
N ASP A 131 -21.27 -30.23 19.20
CA ASP A 131 -21.00 -29.66 17.87
C ASP A 131 -19.87 -28.61 17.90
N ASP A 132 -19.72 -27.89 19.02
CA ASP A 132 -18.67 -26.89 19.17
C ASP A 132 -17.30 -27.52 19.48
N SER A 133 -17.21 -28.63 20.23
CA SER A 133 -15.95 -29.39 20.32
C SER A 133 -15.59 -30.07 19.01
N LEU A 134 -16.57 -30.55 18.23
CA LEU A 134 -16.32 -31.10 16.90
C LEU A 134 -15.70 -30.06 15.94
N LYS A 135 -16.25 -28.85 15.87
CA LYS A 135 -15.65 -27.76 15.07
C LYS A 135 -14.25 -27.38 15.55
N SER A 136 -14.03 -27.39 16.87
CA SER A 136 -12.71 -27.08 17.44
C SER A 136 -11.70 -28.16 17.05
N LEU A 137 -12.10 -29.43 17.10
CA LEU A 137 -11.29 -30.56 16.65
C LEU A 137 -10.99 -30.48 15.14
N GLU A 138 -11.95 -30.08 14.32
CA GLU A 138 -11.74 -29.81 12.88
C GLU A 138 -10.69 -28.71 12.67
N SER A 139 -10.73 -27.65 13.48
CA SER A 139 -9.73 -26.57 13.44
C SER A 139 -8.34 -27.04 13.87
N ASP A 140 -8.25 -27.85 14.94
CA ASP A 140 -6.99 -28.44 15.39
C ASP A 140 -6.38 -29.37 14.33
N ILE A 141 -7.22 -30.16 13.64
CA ILE A 141 -6.81 -31.03 12.53
C ILE A 141 -6.30 -30.20 11.34
N ALA A 142 -7.01 -29.13 10.98
CA ALA A 142 -6.59 -28.23 9.91
C ALA A 142 -5.25 -27.56 10.25
N SER A 143 -5.10 -27.06 11.49
CA SER A 143 -3.86 -26.46 11.98
C SER A 143 -2.69 -27.45 11.96
N LEU A 144 -2.90 -28.70 12.38
CA LEU A 144 -1.89 -29.74 12.27
C LEU A 144 -1.53 -29.96 10.80
N LYS A 145 -2.52 -30.11 9.91
CA LYS A 145 -2.27 -30.35 8.47
C LYS A 145 -1.45 -29.24 7.83
N ASP A 146 -1.74 -27.99 8.17
CA ASP A 146 -1.09 -26.82 7.57
C ASP A 146 0.32 -26.58 8.13
N ASN A 147 0.54 -26.93 9.41
CA ASN A 147 1.81 -26.68 10.09
C ASN A 147 2.71 -27.93 10.22
N TYR A 148 2.23 -29.12 9.83
CA TYR A 148 2.92 -30.38 10.00
C TYR A 148 4.28 -30.37 9.31
N SER A 149 5.33 -30.57 10.10
CA SER A 149 6.69 -30.77 9.62
C SER A 149 7.25 -32.11 10.11
N PRO A 150 7.81 -32.96 9.24
CA PRO A 150 8.51 -34.18 9.63
C PRO A 150 9.65 -33.93 10.63
N ASP A 151 10.23 -32.72 10.62
CA ASP A 151 11.34 -32.32 11.47
C ASP A 151 10.89 -31.80 12.85
N ASN A 152 9.58 -31.61 13.08
CA ASN A 152 9.03 -31.11 14.33
C ASN A 152 7.94 -32.05 14.90
N PHE A 153 8.39 -33.16 15.49
CA PHE A 153 7.52 -34.16 16.12
C PHE A 153 6.72 -33.62 17.33
N GLY A 154 7.12 -32.47 17.91
CA GLY A 154 6.40 -31.83 19.01
C GLY A 154 4.96 -31.45 18.65
N GLN A 155 4.71 -31.09 17.38
CA GLN A 155 3.38 -30.72 16.89
C GLN A 155 2.35 -31.86 17.01
N ILE A 156 2.79 -33.13 16.91
CA ILE A 156 1.91 -34.29 17.11
C ILE A 156 1.48 -34.40 18.57
N TYR A 157 2.39 -34.13 19.51
CA TYR A 157 2.07 -34.12 20.93
C TYR A 157 1.16 -32.94 21.30
N ASP A 158 1.38 -31.76 20.73
CA ASP A 158 0.50 -30.61 20.92
C ASP A 158 -0.92 -30.90 20.44
N PHE A 159 -1.05 -31.56 19.28
CA PHE A 159 -2.33 -32.01 18.74
C PHE A 159 -2.99 -33.08 19.62
N LYS A 160 -2.25 -34.11 20.07
CA LYS A 160 -2.77 -35.10 21.02
C LYS A 160 -3.33 -34.42 22.28
N ASN A 161 -2.56 -33.51 22.85
CA ASN A 161 -2.95 -32.79 24.05
C ASN A 161 -4.17 -31.87 23.76
N ALA A 162 -4.32 -31.35 22.54
CA ALA A 162 -5.51 -30.60 22.12
C ALA A 162 -6.77 -31.47 22.07
N ILE A 163 -6.68 -32.69 21.52
CA ILE A 163 -7.78 -33.65 21.54
C ILE A 163 -8.18 -33.98 22.99
N GLU A 164 -7.21 -34.32 23.84
CA GLU A 164 -7.48 -34.65 25.25
C GLU A 164 -8.20 -33.50 25.95
N ARG A 165 -7.79 -32.24 25.72
CA ARG A 165 -8.48 -31.06 26.25
C ARG A 165 -9.88 -30.85 25.68
N ASN A 166 -10.08 -31.03 24.37
CA ASN A 166 -11.41 -30.88 23.77
C ASN A 166 -12.40 -31.86 24.42
N ILE A 167 -11.97 -33.09 24.71
CA ILE A 167 -12.79 -34.08 25.41
C ILE A 167 -13.01 -33.68 26.88
N LEU A 168 -11.95 -33.29 27.59
CA LEU A 168 -12.05 -32.89 29.00
C LEU A 168 -12.91 -31.63 29.22
N SER A 169 -12.94 -30.71 28.25
CA SER A 169 -13.78 -29.51 28.30
C SER A 169 -15.28 -29.80 28.31
N GLU A 170 -15.69 -30.99 27.84
CA GLU A 170 -17.10 -31.44 27.88
C GLU A 170 -17.49 -32.04 29.24
N ILE A 171 -16.51 -32.28 30.12
CA ILE A 171 -16.75 -32.73 31.49
C ILE A 171 -17.03 -31.49 32.35
N ASN A 172 -18.32 -31.19 32.50
CA ASN A 172 -18.74 -30.12 33.40
C ASN A 172 -18.38 -30.41 34.88
N SER A 173 -18.47 -29.37 35.71
CA SER A 173 -18.02 -29.44 37.11
C SER A 173 -18.74 -30.49 37.97
N ASP A 174 -20.01 -30.75 37.65
CA ASP A 174 -20.84 -31.71 38.39
C ASP A 174 -20.44 -33.15 38.04
N LYS A 175 -20.24 -33.44 36.75
CA LYS A 175 -19.72 -34.73 36.27
C LYS A 175 -18.31 -35.00 36.78
N LEU A 176 -17.43 -34.00 36.79
CA LEU A 176 -16.07 -34.15 37.34
C LEU A 176 -16.12 -34.53 38.82
N THR A 177 -16.97 -33.84 39.60
CA THR A 177 -17.16 -34.11 41.03
C THR A 177 -17.79 -35.50 41.26
N GLU A 178 -18.74 -35.91 40.42
CA GLU A 178 -19.36 -37.24 40.47
C GLU A 178 -18.37 -38.35 40.11
N LEU A 179 -17.56 -38.18 39.07
CA LEU A 179 -16.50 -39.10 38.65
C LEU A 179 -15.51 -39.35 39.79
N ILE A 180 -15.07 -38.27 40.42
CA ILE A 180 -14.16 -38.30 41.57
C ILE A 180 -14.77 -39.11 42.72
N LYS A 181 -16.03 -38.85 43.07
CA LYS A 181 -16.73 -39.56 44.15
C LYS A 181 -16.93 -41.03 43.83
N THR A 182 -17.35 -41.35 42.61
CA THR A 182 -17.66 -42.72 42.17
C THR A 182 -16.41 -43.60 42.11
N ASN A 183 -15.26 -43.00 41.77
CA ASN A 183 -13.98 -43.70 41.71
C ASN A 183 -13.20 -43.70 43.05
N GLY A 184 -13.79 -43.19 44.13
CA GLY A 184 -13.21 -43.29 45.47
C GLY A 184 -11.90 -42.53 45.68
N LEU A 185 -11.62 -41.51 44.86
CA LEU A 185 -10.45 -40.64 45.03
C LEU A 185 -10.56 -39.90 46.37
N LYS A 186 -9.48 -39.88 47.16
CA LYS A 186 -9.51 -39.30 48.50
C LYS A 186 -9.52 -37.78 48.44
N GLU A 187 -10.35 -37.18 49.30
CA GLU A 187 -10.39 -35.73 49.50
C GLU A 187 -9.02 -35.24 50.00
N GLY A 188 -8.38 -34.34 49.24
CA GLY A 188 -7.03 -33.81 49.52
C GLY A 188 -5.92 -34.32 48.59
N ASP A 189 -6.15 -35.41 47.84
CA ASP A 189 -5.20 -35.90 46.81
C ASP A 189 -5.29 -35.09 45.51
N TYR A 190 -6.42 -34.40 45.30
CA TYR A 190 -6.66 -33.50 44.19
C TYR A 190 -7.34 -32.20 44.64
N SER A 191 -7.28 -31.18 43.80
CA SER A 191 -8.06 -29.94 43.96
C SER A 191 -8.61 -29.47 42.62
N ILE A 192 -9.77 -28.81 42.66
CA ILE A 192 -10.39 -28.19 41.48
C ILE A 192 -10.28 -26.68 41.65
N ALA A 193 -9.52 -26.02 40.78
CA ALA A 193 -9.41 -24.58 40.77
C ALA A 193 -10.54 -23.96 39.95
N ARG A 194 -11.19 -22.95 40.52
CA ARG A 194 -12.31 -22.22 39.90
C ARG A 194 -11.93 -20.76 39.67
N THR A 195 -12.53 -20.13 38.66
CA THR A 195 -12.35 -18.69 38.43
C THR A 195 -12.99 -17.88 39.56
N THR A 196 -12.39 -16.74 39.86
CA THR A 196 -12.97 -15.75 40.78
C THR A 196 -13.82 -14.72 40.04
N ASP A 197 -13.45 -14.40 38.80
CA ASP A 197 -14.09 -13.42 37.93
C ASP A 197 -14.53 -14.05 36.61
N SER A 198 -15.46 -13.39 35.91
CA SER A 198 -15.77 -13.74 34.53
C SER A 198 -14.78 -13.10 33.56
N GLY A 199 -14.51 -13.77 32.45
CA GLY A 199 -13.56 -13.27 31.46
C GLY A 199 -13.26 -14.28 30.36
N ILE A 200 -12.20 -14.01 29.60
CA ILE A 200 -11.65 -14.91 28.59
C ILE A 200 -10.37 -15.51 29.16
N ILE A 201 -10.28 -16.83 29.22
CA ILE A 201 -9.06 -17.52 29.65
C ILE A 201 -8.08 -17.59 28.50
N VAL A 202 -6.82 -17.29 28.80
CA VAL A 202 -5.70 -17.48 27.88
C VAL A 202 -4.62 -18.30 28.60
N LEU A 203 -4.22 -19.41 28.01
CA LEU A 203 -3.26 -20.38 28.57
C LEU A 203 -1.82 -20.09 28.12
N SER A 204 -1.50 -18.79 28.00
CA SER A 204 -0.17 -18.30 27.69
C SER A 204 0.07 -16.95 28.36
N THR A 205 1.34 -16.62 28.59
CA THR A 205 1.78 -15.30 29.07
C THR A 205 2.89 -14.77 28.18
N ASP A 206 3.10 -13.46 28.15
CA ASP A 206 4.13 -12.82 27.31
C ASP A 206 4.90 -11.70 28.02
N GLY A 207 4.57 -11.40 29.28
CA GLY A 207 5.24 -10.38 30.09
C GLY A 207 4.65 -8.98 29.93
N TYR A 208 3.61 -8.82 29.11
CA TYR A 208 2.93 -7.54 28.88
C TYR A 208 1.54 -7.46 29.53
N GLU A 209 1.18 -8.38 30.42
CA GLU A 209 -0.14 -8.45 31.06
C GLU A 209 -0.47 -7.20 31.89
N GLY A 210 0.55 -6.52 32.42
CA GLY A 210 0.40 -5.28 33.20
C GLY A 210 0.52 -3.98 32.39
N VAL A 211 0.68 -4.06 31.07
CA VAL A 211 0.84 -2.87 30.22
C VAL A 211 -0.47 -2.11 30.09
N THR A 212 -0.38 -0.79 30.15
CA THR A 212 -1.49 0.14 29.91
C THR A 212 -1.11 1.13 28.83
N VAL A 213 -2.09 1.89 28.33
CA VAL A 213 -1.84 2.97 27.34
C VAL A 213 -0.83 4.01 27.87
N ASP A 214 -0.78 4.19 29.19
CA ASP A 214 0.14 5.14 29.84
C ASP A 214 1.54 4.56 30.01
N SER A 215 1.68 3.26 30.32
CA SER A 215 2.98 2.60 30.52
C SER A 215 3.61 2.05 29.23
N PHE A 216 2.87 2.06 28.12
CA PHE A 216 3.34 1.68 26.80
C PHE A 216 4.57 2.48 26.35
N ASN A 217 5.53 1.80 25.73
CA ASN A 217 6.70 2.39 25.07
C ASN A 217 6.96 1.73 23.71
N GLU A 218 7.82 2.34 22.90
CA GLU A 218 8.06 1.90 21.51
C GLU A 218 8.70 0.52 21.39
N ASP A 219 9.55 0.11 22.34
CA ASP A 219 10.24 -1.19 22.27
C ASP A 219 9.25 -2.36 22.31
N MET A 220 8.05 -2.13 22.87
CA MET A 220 6.95 -3.09 22.89
C MET A 220 6.33 -3.32 21.50
N LEU A 221 6.55 -2.43 20.53
CA LEU A 221 6.08 -2.63 19.14
C LEU A 221 7.00 -3.59 18.36
N ASN A 222 8.19 -3.90 18.88
CA ASN A 222 9.07 -4.87 18.24
C ASN A 222 8.64 -6.30 18.61
N GLN A 223 8.14 -7.05 17.61
CA GLN A 223 7.70 -8.43 17.80
C GLN A 223 8.82 -9.36 18.25
N ASP A 224 10.07 -9.08 17.89
CA ASP A 224 11.22 -9.91 18.29
C ASP A 224 11.47 -9.90 19.80
N ASN A 225 10.93 -8.90 20.50
CA ASN A 225 11.00 -8.80 21.95
C ASN A 225 9.95 -9.69 22.66
N LEU A 226 8.98 -10.24 21.93
CA LEU A 226 7.92 -11.08 22.51
C LEU A 226 8.51 -12.42 22.95
N LYS A 227 8.20 -12.81 24.20
CA LYS A 227 8.61 -14.10 24.76
C LYS A 227 7.38 -14.85 25.25
N PRO A 228 6.62 -15.47 24.33
CA PRO A 228 5.43 -16.21 24.72
C PRO A 228 5.84 -17.42 25.54
N ASN A 229 5.26 -17.54 26.74
CA ASN A 229 5.36 -18.68 27.61
C ASN A 229 4.05 -19.46 27.53
N ASN A 230 4.10 -20.62 26.88
CA ASN A 230 2.96 -21.52 26.74
C ASN A 230 2.75 -22.29 28.05
N LEU A 231 1.65 -21.99 28.76
CA LEU A 231 1.34 -22.63 30.04
C LEU A 231 0.76 -24.03 29.86
N LYS A 232 0.34 -24.39 28.63
CA LYS A 232 -0.21 -25.71 28.28
C LYS A 232 0.85 -26.81 28.23
N SER A 233 2.13 -26.47 28.08
CA SER A 233 3.21 -27.46 27.91
C SER A 233 3.68 -28.08 29.22
N ASN A 234 3.16 -27.62 30.37
CA ASN A 234 3.57 -28.10 31.68
C ASN A 234 2.63 -29.20 32.18
N ASP A 235 3.12 -30.43 32.24
CA ASP A 235 2.40 -31.52 32.89
C ASP A 235 2.34 -31.36 34.42
N LYS A 236 3.23 -30.57 35.01
CA LYS A 236 3.29 -30.31 36.46
C LYS A 236 3.54 -28.84 36.74
N VAL A 237 2.97 -28.35 37.82
CA VAL A 237 3.15 -26.97 38.28
C VAL A 237 3.64 -26.96 39.72
N ALA A 238 4.49 -25.99 40.04
CA ALA A 238 4.79 -25.66 41.42
C ALA A 238 3.75 -24.66 41.95
N LYS A 239 3.54 -24.66 43.26
CA LYS A 239 2.76 -23.63 43.94
C LYS A 239 3.25 -22.23 43.57
N ASP A 240 2.32 -21.29 43.45
CA ASP A 240 2.55 -19.89 43.11
C ASP A 240 3.12 -19.65 41.69
N SER A 241 3.23 -20.68 40.85
CA SER A 241 3.60 -20.54 39.42
C SER A 241 2.41 -20.09 38.57
N PRO A 242 2.61 -19.31 37.49
CA PRO A 242 1.52 -18.88 36.62
C PRO A 242 0.87 -20.06 35.90
N VAL A 243 -0.47 -20.09 35.87
CA VAL A 243 -1.25 -21.20 35.30
C VAL A 243 -2.14 -20.75 34.13
N TYR A 244 -2.76 -19.58 34.27
CA TYR A 244 -3.53 -18.95 33.20
C TYR A 244 -3.53 -17.44 33.38
N LYS A 245 -3.89 -16.70 32.34
CA LYS A 245 -4.29 -15.30 32.46
C LYS A 245 -5.76 -15.14 32.10
N LEU A 246 -6.42 -14.18 32.74
CA LEU A 246 -7.82 -13.84 32.50
C LEU A 246 -7.92 -12.44 31.90
N VAL A 247 -8.54 -12.34 30.72
CA VAL A 247 -8.93 -11.05 30.13
C VAL A 247 -10.29 -10.67 30.69
N THR A 248 -10.34 -9.65 31.54
CA THR A 248 -11.54 -9.28 32.32
C THR A 248 -12.39 -8.18 31.67
N SER A 249 -12.02 -7.73 30.46
CA SER A 249 -12.74 -6.65 29.77
C SER A 249 -12.81 -6.86 28.26
N GLU A 250 -13.98 -6.54 27.70
CA GLU A 250 -14.15 -6.34 26.25
C GLU A 250 -13.66 -4.96 25.79
N LYS A 251 -13.23 -4.09 26.71
CA LYS A 251 -12.55 -2.84 26.36
C LYS A 251 -11.07 -3.10 26.24
N TRP A 252 -10.52 -2.84 25.07
CA TRP A 252 -9.13 -3.06 24.76
C TRP A 252 -8.62 -2.05 23.73
N ASN A 253 -7.31 -1.93 23.63
CA ASN A 253 -6.66 -0.99 22.73
C ASN A 253 -5.73 -1.70 21.78
N LEU A 254 -5.61 -1.13 20.58
CA LEU A 254 -4.60 -1.48 19.61
C LEU A 254 -3.70 -0.27 19.41
N VAL A 255 -2.39 -0.46 19.39
CA VAL A 255 -1.41 0.61 19.23
C VAL A 255 -0.54 0.35 18.02
N ILE A 256 -0.41 1.35 17.16
CA ILE A 256 0.51 1.35 16.01
C ILE A 256 1.34 2.62 16.01
N LYS A 257 2.51 2.56 15.37
CA LYS A 257 3.30 3.74 15.01
C LYS A 257 2.88 4.23 13.64
N ILE A 258 2.69 5.55 13.49
CA ILE A 258 2.33 6.19 12.23
C ILE A 258 3.31 7.32 11.87
N GLU A 259 3.45 7.58 10.59
CA GLU A 259 4.23 8.71 10.07
C GLU A 259 3.57 10.05 10.39
N LYS A 260 4.37 11.10 10.48
CA LYS A 260 3.90 12.47 10.81
C LYS A 260 2.82 12.96 9.84
N ASP A 261 3.00 12.76 8.53
CA ASP A 261 2.04 13.19 7.51
C ASP A 261 0.67 12.53 7.69
N LEU A 262 0.65 11.24 8.08
CA LEU A 262 -0.59 10.53 8.36
C LEU A 262 -1.24 11.02 9.66
N ALA A 263 -0.43 11.31 10.69
CA ALA A 263 -0.92 11.85 11.95
C ALA A 263 -1.57 13.24 11.78
N GLU A 264 -0.96 14.13 10.99
CA GLU A 264 -1.51 15.45 10.69
C GLU A 264 -2.83 15.35 9.94
N LYS A 265 -2.88 14.49 8.91
CA LYS A 265 -4.10 14.21 8.13
C LYS A 265 -5.25 13.64 8.95
N LEU A 266 -4.94 12.91 10.01
CA LEU A 266 -5.93 12.25 10.87
C LEU A 266 -6.35 13.10 12.08
N LYS A 267 -5.70 14.23 12.35
CA LYS A 267 -5.91 15.02 13.56
C LYS A 267 -7.35 15.50 13.78
N ASP A 268 -8.06 15.77 12.68
CA ASP A 268 -9.43 16.31 12.72
C ASP A 268 -10.52 15.23 12.72
N TYR A 269 -10.15 13.94 12.73
CA TYR A 269 -11.08 12.83 12.77
C TYR A 269 -10.98 12.06 14.08
N SER A 270 -12.11 11.61 14.61
CA SER A 270 -12.16 10.86 15.87
C SER A 270 -12.30 9.35 15.68
N ALA A 271 -12.66 8.91 14.48
CA ALA A 271 -12.91 7.51 14.15
C ALA A 271 -12.38 7.17 12.76
N ILE A 272 -11.98 5.92 12.58
CA ILE A 272 -11.52 5.38 11.30
C ILE A 272 -12.04 3.96 11.14
N GLN A 273 -12.23 3.51 9.91
CA GLN A 273 -12.49 2.12 9.64
C GLN A 273 -11.17 1.32 9.59
N ILE A 274 -11.12 0.24 10.36
CA ILE A 274 -10.04 -0.75 10.28
C ILE A 274 -10.58 -2.08 9.75
N ARG A 275 -9.72 -2.84 9.09
CA ARG A 275 -9.97 -4.23 8.70
C ARG A 275 -8.97 -5.15 9.41
N PHE A 276 -9.46 -6.16 10.11
CA PHE A 276 -8.61 -7.22 10.63
C PHE A 276 -8.21 -8.13 9.47
N THR A 277 -6.91 -8.37 9.30
CA THR A 277 -6.42 -9.10 8.11
C THR A 277 -6.62 -10.60 8.22
N GLU A 278 -6.77 -11.12 9.44
CA GLU A 278 -6.95 -12.55 9.71
C GLU A 278 -8.29 -13.08 9.16
N ASP A 279 -9.36 -12.32 9.35
CA ASP A 279 -10.74 -12.74 9.03
C ASP A 279 -11.47 -11.78 8.06
N ASN A 280 -10.79 -10.71 7.62
CA ASN A 280 -11.31 -9.63 6.78
C ASN A 280 -12.51 -8.86 7.38
N VAL A 281 -12.75 -8.97 8.69
CA VAL A 281 -13.81 -8.21 9.35
C VAL A 281 -13.44 -6.74 9.40
N THR A 282 -14.39 -5.89 9.05
CA THR A 282 -14.23 -4.43 9.11
C THR A 282 -15.04 -3.84 10.26
N THR A 283 -14.49 -2.84 10.93
CA THR A 283 -15.20 -2.12 11.99
C THR A 283 -14.75 -0.66 12.05
N TRP A 284 -15.67 0.21 12.47
CA TRP A 284 -15.33 1.58 12.84
C TRP A 284 -14.80 1.60 14.27
N VAL A 285 -13.69 2.31 14.47
CA VAL A 285 -13.03 2.39 15.76
C VAL A 285 -12.65 3.82 16.07
N ASN A 286 -12.90 4.23 17.32
CA ASN A 286 -12.43 5.51 17.81
C ASN A 286 -10.93 5.43 18.07
N TYR A 287 -10.20 6.50 17.83
CA TYR A 287 -8.77 6.54 18.10
C TYR A 287 -8.34 7.86 18.73
N SER A 288 -7.14 7.83 19.29
CA SER A 288 -6.39 9.01 19.70
C SER A 288 -4.97 8.92 19.18
N ILE A 289 -4.31 10.06 19.01
CA ILE A 289 -2.91 10.12 18.60
C ILE A 289 -2.10 10.65 19.79
N LYS A 290 -1.13 9.85 20.26
CA LYS A 290 -0.16 10.22 21.29
C LYS A 290 1.18 10.52 20.62
N THR A 291 1.69 11.72 20.81
CA THR A 291 2.99 12.14 20.29
C THR A 291 4.03 12.09 21.41
N SER A 292 5.19 11.48 21.14
CA SER A 292 6.33 11.44 22.05
C SER A 292 7.60 11.76 21.27
N GLY A 293 8.13 12.98 21.43
CA GLY A 293 9.18 13.51 20.56
C GLY A 293 8.70 13.59 19.10
N ASP A 294 9.48 13.05 18.18
CA ASP A 294 9.15 13.01 16.74
C ASP A 294 8.29 11.80 16.33
N LYS A 295 7.82 11.01 17.31
CA LYS A 295 7.11 9.75 17.06
C LYS A 295 5.63 9.90 17.37
N ASN A 296 4.78 9.41 16.47
CA ASN A 296 3.34 9.43 16.61
C ASN A 296 2.80 8.01 16.75
N TYR A 297 1.96 7.81 17.77
CA TYR A 297 1.32 6.52 18.06
C TYR A 297 -0.19 6.69 17.98
N MET A 298 -0.82 5.87 17.14
CA MET A 298 -2.27 5.83 17.02
C MET A 298 -2.81 4.73 17.92
N ILE A 299 -3.71 5.10 18.83
CA ILE A 299 -4.28 4.21 19.84
C ILE A 299 -5.77 4.05 19.53
N PHE A 300 -6.14 2.88 19.02
CA PHE A 300 -7.52 2.51 18.75
C PHE A 300 -8.19 2.03 20.04
N SER A 301 -9.46 2.35 20.22
CA SER A 301 -10.27 1.95 21.39
C SER A 301 -11.43 1.06 20.93
N LEU A 302 -11.36 -0.22 21.29
CA LEU A 302 -12.35 -1.23 20.93
C LEU A 302 -13.15 -1.64 22.18
N SER A 303 -14.41 -2.05 21.96
CA SER A 303 -15.33 -2.47 23.03
C SER A 303 -15.99 -3.82 22.75
N ASN A 304 -15.51 -4.55 21.74
CA ASN A 304 -15.99 -5.85 21.32
C ASN A 304 -14.85 -6.67 20.69
N SER A 305 -15.15 -7.93 20.39
CA SER A 305 -14.26 -8.84 19.65
C SER A 305 -12.93 -9.14 20.37
N ALA A 306 -12.81 -8.86 21.68
CA ALA A 306 -11.59 -9.15 22.41
C ALA A 306 -11.27 -10.66 22.39
N ILE A 307 -12.30 -11.51 22.54
CA ILE A 307 -12.18 -12.97 22.49
C ILE A 307 -11.58 -13.48 21.18
N ARG A 308 -11.94 -12.86 20.05
CA ARG A 308 -11.50 -13.28 18.72
C ARG A 308 -9.98 -13.18 18.56
N TYR A 309 -9.38 -12.18 19.20
CA TYR A 309 -7.95 -11.90 19.11
C TYR A 309 -7.22 -12.13 20.44
N ALA A 310 -7.84 -12.79 21.42
CA ALA A 310 -7.33 -12.88 22.80
C ALA A 310 -5.97 -13.58 22.89
N TYR A 311 -5.72 -14.54 21.99
CA TYR A 311 -4.47 -15.30 21.91
C TYR A 311 -3.27 -14.43 21.52
N GLU A 312 -3.48 -13.45 20.64
CA GLU A 312 -2.39 -12.72 20.00
C GLU A 312 -2.07 -11.41 20.74
N ARG A 313 -0.78 -11.14 20.95
CA ARG A 313 -0.33 -9.80 21.41
C ARG A 313 -0.28 -8.79 20.27
N PHE A 314 -0.03 -9.26 19.04
CA PHE A 314 0.05 -8.43 17.86
C PHE A 314 -1.07 -8.80 16.91
N VAL A 315 -1.99 -7.87 16.69
CA VAL A 315 -3.16 -8.07 15.83
C VAL A 315 -2.92 -7.33 14.52
N ASN A 316 -2.98 -8.07 13.42
CA ASN A 316 -2.74 -7.50 12.10
C ASN A 316 -3.98 -6.76 11.59
N ILE A 317 -3.82 -5.47 11.30
CA ILE A 317 -4.90 -4.58 10.87
C ILE A 317 -4.51 -3.81 9.61
N GLU A 318 -5.50 -3.42 8.84
CA GLU A 318 -5.38 -2.50 7.72
C GLU A 318 -6.23 -1.27 7.97
N LEU A 319 -5.63 -0.09 7.84
CA LEU A 319 -6.37 1.17 7.88
C LEU A 319 -7.06 1.36 6.55
N VAL A 320 -8.39 1.38 6.57
CA VAL A 320 -9.21 1.63 5.39
C VAL A 320 -9.30 3.14 5.21
N LEU A 321 -8.21 3.76 4.72
CA LEU A 321 -8.16 5.21 4.50
C LEU A 321 -9.22 5.68 3.52
N SER A 322 -9.72 4.77 2.68
CA SER A 322 -10.83 5.07 1.77
C SER A 322 -12.15 5.42 2.46
N SER A 323 -12.26 5.15 3.76
CA SER A 323 -13.43 5.51 4.56
C SER A 323 -13.51 7.01 4.87
N ILE A 324 -12.42 7.76 4.68
CA ILE A 324 -12.37 9.21 4.91
C ILE A 324 -12.19 9.89 3.56
N SER A 325 -13.22 10.61 3.10
CA SER A 325 -13.29 11.19 1.74
C SER A 325 -12.14 12.15 1.41
N GLU A 326 -11.63 12.87 2.41
CA GLU A 326 -10.50 13.80 2.24
C GLU A 326 -9.15 13.09 2.16
N LEU A 327 -9.08 11.81 2.56
CA LEU A 327 -7.91 10.95 2.41
C LEU A 327 -7.98 10.09 1.15
N THR A 328 -9.15 10.03 0.49
CA THR A 328 -9.28 9.45 -0.84
C THR A 328 -8.96 10.46 -1.92
N SER A 329 -7.85 10.23 -2.62
CA SER A 329 -7.65 10.83 -3.92
C SER A 329 -8.41 10.01 -4.96
N SER A 330 -9.62 10.47 -5.30
CA SER A 330 -10.38 9.95 -6.43
C SER A 330 -10.23 10.88 -7.64
N GLY A 331 -10.08 10.30 -8.83
CA GLY A 331 -9.85 11.09 -10.03
C GLY A 331 -9.54 10.21 -11.23
N LEU A 332 -8.84 10.79 -12.20
CA LEU A 332 -8.43 10.10 -13.41
C LEU A 332 -7.03 9.51 -13.22
N LYS A 333 -6.87 8.22 -13.50
CA LYS A 333 -5.60 7.51 -13.43
C LYS A 333 -4.84 7.70 -14.72
N ILE A 334 -3.60 8.17 -14.61
CA ILE A 334 -2.68 8.34 -15.73
C ILE A 334 -1.29 7.78 -15.38
N PRO A 335 -0.53 7.24 -16.35
CA PRO A 335 0.86 6.83 -16.14
C PRO A 335 1.74 8.04 -15.89
N ASN A 336 2.70 7.92 -14.96
CA ASN A 336 3.64 9.02 -14.68
C ASN A 336 4.49 9.41 -15.91
N SER A 337 4.75 8.46 -16.80
CA SER A 337 5.48 8.68 -18.06
C SER A 337 4.76 9.60 -19.06
N ALA A 338 3.45 9.80 -18.90
CA ALA A 338 2.66 10.70 -19.73
C ALA A 338 2.77 12.17 -19.27
N ILE A 339 3.30 12.42 -18.07
CA ILE A 339 3.32 13.76 -17.46
C ILE A 339 4.59 14.52 -17.88
N ILE A 340 4.38 15.70 -18.45
CA ILE A 340 5.43 16.67 -18.78
C ILE A 340 5.08 18.04 -18.21
N LYS A 341 5.99 19.01 -18.33
CA LYS A 341 5.75 20.40 -17.95
C LYS A 341 5.68 21.29 -19.19
N GLY A 342 4.65 22.13 -19.26
CA GLY A 342 4.55 23.20 -20.24
C GLY A 342 4.81 24.56 -19.60
N ASP A 343 5.38 25.50 -20.35
CA ASP A 343 5.63 26.87 -19.90
C ASP A 343 4.44 27.77 -20.27
N PHE A 344 3.92 28.51 -19.30
CA PHE A 344 2.73 29.35 -19.46
C PHE A 344 2.96 30.75 -18.90
N TYR A 345 2.31 31.75 -19.49
CA TYR A 345 2.15 33.06 -18.87
C TYR A 345 0.82 33.14 -18.12
N LYS A 346 0.87 33.67 -16.90
CA LYS A 346 -0.30 33.92 -16.05
C LYS A 346 -0.79 35.34 -16.30
N ILE A 347 -2.04 35.49 -16.75
CA ILE A 347 -2.64 36.79 -17.08
C ILE A 347 -3.90 36.98 -16.23
N PRO A 348 -4.07 38.13 -15.55
CA PRO A 348 -5.30 38.42 -14.82
C PRO A 348 -6.55 38.34 -15.71
N ALA A 349 -7.62 37.73 -15.21
CA ALA A 349 -8.82 37.47 -15.99
C ALA A 349 -9.57 38.75 -16.41
N ASP A 350 -9.33 39.88 -15.75
CA ASP A 350 -9.92 41.19 -16.07
C ASP A 350 -9.37 41.82 -17.36
N PHE A 351 -8.34 41.24 -17.97
CA PHE A 351 -7.85 41.60 -19.32
C PHE A 351 -8.60 40.85 -20.44
N TYR A 352 -9.44 39.85 -20.10
CA TYR A 352 -10.24 39.12 -21.06
C TYR A 352 -11.51 39.90 -21.41
N THR A 353 -11.62 40.34 -22.66
CA THR A 353 -12.68 41.25 -23.14
C THR A 353 -13.45 40.66 -24.32
N ASN A 354 -14.64 41.20 -24.58
CA ASN A 354 -15.32 41.01 -25.85
C ASN A 354 -14.62 41.82 -26.95
N GLY A 355 -14.54 41.26 -28.16
CA GLY A 355 -14.12 41.99 -29.36
C GLY A 355 -15.24 42.89 -29.91
N ASP A 356 -14.91 43.70 -30.91
CA ASP A 356 -15.76 44.78 -31.45
C ASP A 356 -17.17 44.34 -31.88
N ASN A 357 -17.32 43.08 -32.31
CA ASN A 357 -18.60 42.51 -32.76
C ASN A 357 -19.39 41.78 -31.65
N GLY A 358 -18.94 41.84 -30.39
CA GLY A 358 -19.62 41.29 -29.20
C GLY A 358 -19.72 39.76 -29.12
N THR A 359 -19.35 39.05 -30.19
CA THR A 359 -19.54 37.59 -30.34
C THR A 359 -18.26 36.80 -30.03
N GLN A 360 -17.09 37.43 -30.18
CA GLN A 360 -15.79 36.84 -29.91
C GLN A 360 -15.23 37.41 -28.61
N LYS A 361 -14.58 36.56 -27.82
CA LYS A 361 -13.89 36.95 -26.58
C LYS A 361 -12.41 36.65 -26.72
N GLY A 362 -11.57 37.50 -26.14
CA GLY A 362 -10.13 37.47 -26.36
C GLY A 362 -9.41 38.52 -25.53
N PHE A 363 -8.19 38.84 -25.94
CA PHE A 363 -7.32 39.79 -25.25
C PHE A 363 -6.93 40.93 -26.20
N LEU A 364 -6.62 42.09 -25.62
CA LEU A 364 -6.07 43.24 -26.37
C LEU A 364 -4.57 43.32 -26.15
N LEU A 365 -3.81 43.40 -27.23
CA LEU A 365 -2.36 43.49 -27.24
C LEU A 365 -1.89 44.86 -27.72
N LYS A 366 -0.93 45.44 -26.98
CA LYS A 366 -0.21 46.65 -27.41
C LYS A 366 0.82 46.27 -28.46
N THR A 367 0.67 46.78 -29.68
CA THR A 367 1.59 46.58 -30.81
C THR A 367 2.10 47.92 -31.33
N TYR A 368 3.14 47.89 -32.18
CA TYR A 368 3.72 49.10 -32.77
C TYR A 368 3.78 48.96 -34.29
N ASN A 369 3.15 49.89 -35.02
CA ASN A 369 3.25 49.99 -36.47
C ASN A 369 3.87 51.33 -36.86
N LYS A 370 5.08 51.31 -37.45
CA LYS A 370 5.84 52.52 -37.85
C LYS A 370 5.94 53.55 -36.71
N ASP A 371 6.35 53.08 -35.53
CA ASP A 371 6.52 53.87 -34.30
C ASP A 371 5.23 54.51 -33.74
N LYS A 372 4.06 54.07 -34.23
CA LYS A 372 2.77 54.39 -33.63
C LYS A 372 2.24 53.20 -32.86
N GLU A 373 1.82 53.46 -31.63
CA GLU A 373 1.12 52.49 -30.80
C GLU A 373 -0.22 52.13 -31.45
N THR A 374 -0.47 50.82 -31.56
CA THR A 374 -1.69 50.23 -32.06
C THR A 374 -2.17 49.15 -31.09
N VAL A 375 -3.48 48.85 -31.12
CA VAL A 375 -4.07 47.78 -30.31
C VAL A 375 -4.58 46.70 -31.24
N GLU A 376 -4.22 45.45 -30.96
CA GLU A 376 -4.66 44.29 -31.72
C GLU A 376 -5.49 43.36 -30.83
N PHE A 377 -6.65 42.90 -31.32
CA PHE A 377 -7.46 41.91 -30.63
C PHE A 377 -7.07 40.50 -31.06
N ILE A 378 -6.75 39.65 -30.08
CA ILE A 378 -6.31 38.26 -30.29
C ILE A 378 -7.17 37.27 -29.51
N THR A 379 -7.30 36.05 -30.04
CA THR A 379 -8.05 34.96 -29.40
C THR A 379 -7.14 33.73 -29.19
N PRO A 380 -6.17 33.80 -28.26
CA PRO A 380 -5.27 32.69 -27.97
C PRO A 380 -6.00 31.54 -27.26
N ASP A 381 -5.43 30.35 -27.36
CA ASP A 381 -5.93 29.19 -26.62
C ASP A 381 -5.66 29.35 -25.11
N ILE A 382 -6.70 29.15 -24.31
CA ILE A 382 -6.62 29.16 -22.85
C ILE A 382 -6.42 27.72 -22.38
N TYR A 383 -5.32 27.48 -21.68
CA TYR A 383 -4.94 26.13 -21.23
C TYR A 383 -5.33 25.83 -19.79
N TYR A 384 -5.50 26.88 -18.97
CA TYR A 384 -5.89 26.73 -17.58
C TYR A 384 -6.53 28.01 -17.05
N TYR A 385 -7.35 27.85 -16.02
CA TYR A 385 -7.99 28.92 -15.27
C TYR A 385 -7.86 28.59 -13.78
N ASP A 386 -7.41 29.56 -13.00
CA ASP A 386 -7.20 29.41 -11.56
C ASP A 386 -7.61 30.67 -10.81
N GLU A 387 -8.02 30.50 -9.55
CA GLU A 387 -8.34 31.58 -8.63
C GLU A 387 -7.38 31.53 -7.44
N ASP A 388 -6.75 32.66 -7.13
CA ASP A 388 -5.84 32.72 -5.99
C ASP A 388 -6.60 32.80 -4.64
N LYS A 389 -5.85 32.73 -3.54
CA LYS A 389 -6.40 32.77 -2.18
C LYS A 389 -7.13 34.07 -1.83
N ASP A 390 -6.87 35.13 -2.59
CA ASP A 390 -7.45 36.45 -2.41
C ASP A 390 -8.66 36.68 -3.35
N GLY A 391 -9.10 35.64 -4.06
CA GLY A 391 -10.26 35.67 -4.97
C GLY A 391 -9.98 36.27 -6.35
N LYS A 392 -8.70 36.41 -6.75
CA LYS A 392 -8.34 36.93 -8.08
C LYS A 392 -8.18 35.79 -9.07
N SER A 393 -8.85 35.91 -10.21
CA SER A 393 -8.86 34.90 -11.25
C SER A 393 -7.81 35.18 -12.33
N TYR A 394 -7.24 34.11 -12.88
CA TYR A 394 -6.17 34.17 -13.88
C TYR A 394 -6.35 33.16 -14.99
N TYR A 395 -6.01 33.56 -16.22
CA TYR A 395 -5.89 32.68 -17.38
C TYR A 395 -4.42 32.35 -17.66
N TYR A 396 -4.17 31.14 -18.14
CA TYR A 396 -2.85 30.67 -18.52
C TYR A 396 -2.79 30.45 -20.02
N LEU A 397 -1.88 31.18 -20.67
CA LEU A 397 -1.62 31.10 -22.11
C LEU A 397 -0.24 30.49 -22.37
N SER A 398 -0.08 29.77 -23.49
CA SER A 398 1.20 29.14 -23.85
C SER A 398 2.30 30.19 -24.00
N ALA A 399 3.46 29.96 -23.36
CA ALA A 399 4.60 30.85 -23.50
C ALA A 399 5.26 30.77 -24.89
N GLN A 400 4.88 29.80 -25.73
CA GLN A 400 5.35 29.70 -27.11
C GLN A 400 4.67 30.71 -28.04
N ASP A 401 3.49 31.20 -27.67
CA ASP A 401 2.70 32.12 -28.48
C ASP A 401 3.09 33.59 -28.25
N PHE A 402 3.89 33.87 -27.21
CA PHE A 402 4.20 35.23 -26.76
C PHE A 402 5.66 35.40 -26.32
N GLU A 403 6.26 36.54 -26.67
CA GLU A 403 7.58 36.90 -26.16
C GLU A 403 7.49 37.59 -24.79
N ALA A 404 8.53 37.46 -23.97
CA ALA A 404 8.64 38.25 -22.74
C ALA A 404 8.71 39.75 -23.08
N GLY A 405 7.98 40.58 -22.33
CA GLY A 405 7.81 42.01 -22.60
C GLY A 405 6.54 42.35 -23.39
N THR A 406 5.80 41.36 -23.88
CA THR A 406 4.48 41.53 -24.50
C THR A 406 3.51 42.21 -23.52
N VAL A 407 2.78 43.23 -23.96
CA VAL A 407 1.90 44.05 -23.10
C VAL A 407 0.43 43.86 -23.46
N PHE A 408 -0.36 43.38 -22.50
CA PHE A 408 -1.80 43.27 -22.59
C PHE A 408 -2.47 44.54 -22.08
N ILE A 409 -3.56 44.96 -22.72
CA ILE A 409 -4.30 46.17 -22.36
C ILE A 409 -5.69 45.79 -21.85
N LYS A 410 -6.12 46.44 -20.78
CA LYS A 410 -7.49 46.31 -20.27
C LYS A 410 -8.43 47.20 -21.09
N ASN A 411 -9.58 46.66 -21.51
CA ASN A 411 -10.59 47.44 -22.21
C ASN A 411 -11.27 48.41 -21.22
N SER A 412 -11.05 49.72 -21.37
CA SER A 412 -11.57 50.77 -20.48
C SER A 412 -13.09 51.02 -20.61
N GLY A 413 -13.83 50.17 -21.32
CA GLY A 413 -15.28 50.27 -21.51
C GLY A 413 -16.15 49.61 -20.43
N GLN A 414 -15.59 49.05 -19.37
CA GLN A 414 -16.35 48.59 -18.20
C GLN A 414 -16.12 49.50 -17.00
N GLU A 415 -16.74 50.68 -17.03
CA GLU A 415 -16.95 51.48 -15.83
C GLU A 415 -17.76 50.67 -14.81
N GLY A 416 -17.18 50.43 -13.64
CA GLY A 416 -17.79 49.64 -12.60
C GLY A 416 -17.22 49.89 -11.22
N SER A 417 -17.52 51.08 -10.69
CA SER A 417 -17.56 51.41 -9.24
C SER A 417 -16.23 51.75 -8.58
N GLY A 418 -16.20 52.97 -8.02
CA GLY A 418 -15.00 53.60 -7.52
C GLY A 418 -14.39 52.91 -6.29
N ASP A 419 -13.08 52.81 -6.33
CA ASP A 419 -12.22 53.44 -5.33
C ASP A 419 -10.91 53.80 -6.04
N GLY A 420 -10.29 54.92 -5.65
CA GLY A 420 -9.19 55.60 -6.36
C GLY A 420 -7.85 54.89 -6.31
N SER A 421 -7.81 53.58 -6.61
CA SER A 421 -6.59 52.84 -6.85
C SER A 421 -6.23 52.91 -8.33
N SER A 422 -4.98 53.26 -8.64
CA SER A 422 -4.47 53.35 -10.01
C SER A 422 -4.69 52.02 -10.74
N GLU A 423 -5.72 51.97 -11.59
CA GLU A 423 -6.01 50.79 -12.41
C GLU A 423 -4.82 50.53 -13.33
N ILE A 424 -4.22 49.36 -13.19
CA ILE A 424 -3.18 48.87 -14.08
C ILE A 424 -3.87 48.59 -15.43
N ASN A 425 -3.81 49.56 -16.34
CA ASN A 425 -4.38 49.43 -17.69
C ASN A 425 -3.53 48.54 -18.60
N GLU A 426 -2.30 48.24 -18.19
CA GLU A 426 -1.32 47.48 -18.97
C GLU A 426 -0.69 46.37 -18.13
N TYR A 427 -0.68 45.14 -18.65
CA TYR A 427 -0.04 43.99 -18.02
C TYR A 427 1.08 43.45 -18.90
N THR A 428 2.33 43.57 -18.45
CA THR A 428 3.49 43.09 -19.18
C THR A 428 3.87 41.67 -18.78
N LEU A 429 4.00 40.78 -19.77
CA LEU A 429 4.52 39.43 -19.56
C LEU A 429 5.99 39.50 -19.14
N SER A 430 6.34 38.90 -18.00
CA SER A 430 7.70 38.95 -17.44
C SER A 430 8.27 37.55 -17.25
N SER A 431 7.69 36.76 -16.35
CA SER A 431 8.12 35.39 -16.06
C SER A 431 7.03 34.37 -16.42
N SER A 432 7.42 33.30 -17.10
CA SER A 432 6.56 32.13 -17.30
C SER A 432 6.57 31.21 -16.06
N VAL A 433 5.55 30.38 -15.94
CA VAL A 433 5.38 29.34 -14.92
C VAL A 433 5.21 27.99 -15.57
N GLN A 434 5.77 26.95 -14.94
CA GLN A 434 5.64 25.58 -15.41
C GLN A 434 4.42 24.90 -14.82
N LEU A 435 3.51 24.43 -15.68
CA LEU A 435 2.36 23.64 -15.27
C LEU A 435 2.50 22.19 -15.76
N PRO A 436 2.20 21.20 -14.91
CA PRO A 436 2.15 19.81 -15.35
C PRO A 436 0.99 19.58 -16.31
N GLY A 437 1.23 18.79 -17.35
CA GLY A 437 0.24 18.46 -18.37
C GLY A 437 0.55 17.13 -19.06
N VAL A 438 -0.37 16.71 -19.92
CA VAL A 438 -0.23 15.54 -20.78
C VAL A 438 -0.64 15.90 -22.21
N TYR A 439 -0.22 15.11 -23.19
CA TYR A 439 -0.74 15.22 -24.56
C TYR A 439 -1.96 14.31 -24.73
N ASN A 440 -3.13 14.91 -24.92
CA ASN A 440 -4.32 14.25 -25.44
C ASN A 440 -4.14 14.03 -26.94
N VAL A 441 -4.59 12.87 -27.43
CA VAL A 441 -4.40 12.44 -28.83
C VAL A 441 -5.70 12.16 -29.57
N ASP A 442 -6.86 12.43 -28.96
CA ASP A 442 -8.18 12.13 -29.52
C ASP A 442 -8.44 12.85 -30.86
N LYS A 443 -7.82 14.03 -31.02
CA LYS A 443 -7.96 14.86 -32.23
C LYS A 443 -7.01 14.47 -33.37
N GLY A 444 -6.21 13.41 -33.21
CA GLY A 444 -5.20 13.00 -34.20
C GLY A 444 -3.93 13.86 -34.20
N TYR A 445 -3.77 14.74 -33.21
CA TYR A 445 -2.55 15.50 -32.95
C TYR A 445 -2.33 15.63 -31.44
N ALA A 446 -1.12 16.03 -31.04
CA ALA A 446 -0.70 16.21 -29.66
C ALA A 446 -1.31 17.49 -29.05
N ASP A 447 -2.46 17.39 -28.40
CA ASP A 447 -3.15 18.49 -27.72
C ASP A 447 -2.72 18.55 -26.25
N PHE A 448 -1.99 19.60 -25.85
CA PHE A 448 -1.51 19.72 -24.47
C PHE A 448 -2.66 20.08 -23.52
N ARG A 449 -2.89 19.26 -22.50
CA ARG A 449 -3.91 19.49 -21.46
C ARG A 449 -3.24 19.64 -20.11
N VAL A 450 -3.51 20.73 -19.41
CA VAL A 450 -3.04 20.95 -18.03
C VAL A 450 -3.75 19.97 -17.10
N ILE A 451 -3.00 19.37 -16.17
CA ILE A 451 -3.53 18.46 -15.16
C ILE A 451 -3.23 18.97 -13.76
N LYS A 452 -4.06 18.59 -12.79
CA LYS A 452 -3.79 18.80 -11.37
C LYS A 452 -3.61 17.46 -10.69
N VAL A 453 -2.37 17.15 -10.29
CA VAL A 453 -2.05 15.88 -9.62
C VAL A 453 -2.55 15.92 -8.18
N VAL A 454 -3.41 14.97 -7.83
CA VAL A 454 -4.00 14.80 -6.49
C VAL A 454 -3.17 13.83 -5.65
N SER A 455 -2.71 12.74 -6.27
CA SER A 455 -1.79 11.78 -5.65
C SER A 455 -0.94 11.06 -6.68
N SER A 456 0.20 10.52 -6.25
CA SER A 456 1.13 9.80 -7.11
C SER A 456 1.68 8.56 -6.41
N THR A 457 1.88 7.51 -7.18
CA THR A 457 2.64 6.29 -6.85
C THR A 457 3.89 6.25 -7.73
N ASN A 458 4.65 5.14 -7.72
CA ASN A 458 5.81 4.97 -8.60
C ASN A 458 5.41 4.95 -10.09
N ASP A 459 4.30 4.28 -10.42
CA ASP A 459 3.93 4.03 -11.83
C ASP A 459 2.81 4.96 -12.34
N TYR A 460 1.91 5.39 -11.45
CA TYR A 460 0.70 6.13 -11.84
C TYR A 460 0.43 7.32 -10.92
N SER A 461 -0.24 8.33 -11.48
CA SER A 461 -0.80 9.48 -10.78
C SER A 461 -2.33 9.49 -10.89
N ILE A 462 -3.00 10.01 -9.87
CA ILE A 462 -4.41 10.39 -9.90
C ILE A 462 -4.48 11.90 -10.09
N VAL A 463 -5.20 12.33 -11.13
CA VAL A 463 -5.43 13.74 -11.42
C VAL A 463 -6.88 14.12 -11.22
N GLU A 464 -7.12 15.39 -10.90
CA GLU A 464 -8.45 15.95 -10.68
C GLU A 464 -9.33 15.78 -11.93
N SER A 465 -10.56 15.28 -11.74
CA SER A 465 -11.53 15.11 -12.83
C SER A 465 -12.49 16.30 -12.90
N GLY A 466 -13.00 16.62 -14.10
CA GLY A 466 -14.02 17.66 -14.27
C GLY A 466 -13.47 19.10 -14.31
N THR A 467 -12.15 19.25 -14.48
CA THR A 467 -11.52 20.54 -14.76
C THR A 467 -11.87 21.02 -16.17
N THR A 468 -12.16 22.31 -16.35
CA THR A 468 -12.63 22.88 -17.64
C THR A 468 -11.68 22.65 -18.82
N TYR A 469 -10.37 22.64 -18.59
CA TYR A 469 -9.34 22.54 -19.63
C TYR A 469 -8.47 21.27 -19.53
N GLY A 470 -8.80 20.37 -18.60
CA GLY A 470 -8.03 19.15 -18.35
C GLY A 470 -8.60 17.92 -19.08
N LEU A 471 -8.45 16.76 -18.46
CA LEU A 471 -8.81 15.47 -19.05
C LEU A 471 -10.24 15.04 -18.69
N SER A 472 -10.83 14.24 -19.56
CA SER A 472 -12.07 13.49 -19.32
C SER A 472 -11.80 11.98 -19.22
N ILE A 473 -12.79 11.25 -18.69
CA ILE A 473 -12.74 9.77 -18.68
C ILE A 473 -12.79 9.30 -20.13
N TYR A 474 -11.97 8.30 -20.47
CA TYR A 474 -11.81 7.73 -21.81
C TYR A 474 -11.06 8.61 -22.82
N ASP A 475 -10.50 9.74 -22.38
CA ASP A 475 -9.54 10.46 -23.19
C ASP A 475 -8.35 9.56 -23.51
N HIS A 476 -7.85 9.64 -24.74
CA HIS A 476 -6.62 8.97 -25.13
C HIS A 476 -5.45 9.93 -24.94
N ILE A 477 -4.42 9.49 -24.20
CA ILE A 477 -3.21 10.27 -23.97
C ILE A 477 -1.96 9.53 -24.45
N ALA A 478 -0.91 10.29 -24.75
CA ALA A 478 0.40 9.72 -25.05
C ALA A 478 1.01 9.04 -23.81
N LEU A 479 1.34 7.75 -23.91
CA LEU A 479 1.93 6.98 -22.80
C LEU A 479 3.31 7.53 -22.39
N ASN A 480 4.09 8.03 -23.35
CA ASN A 480 5.36 8.70 -23.11
C ASN A 480 5.34 10.07 -23.78
N ALA A 481 5.18 11.12 -22.98
CA ALA A 481 5.08 12.48 -23.51
C ALA A 481 6.45 13.10 -23.84
N SER A 482 7.57 12.49 -23.41
CA SER A 482 8.92 13.02 -23.70
C SER A 482 9.33 12.91 -25.17
N ILE A 483 8.64 12.05 -25.94
CA ILE A 483 8.91 11.85 -27.38
C ILE A 483 8.01 12.72 -28.28
N MET A 484 7.23 13.65 -27.72
CA MET A 484 6.23 14.45 -28.42
C MET A 484 6.40 15.95 -28.19
N GLN A 485 6.00 16.74 -29.18
CA GLN A 485 5.87 18.20 -29.10
C GLN A 485 4.41 18.62 -29.26
N ALA A 486 4.04 19.75 -28.68
CA ALA A 486 2.69 20.31 -28.81
C ALA A 486 2.31 20.51 -30.29
N ASN A 487 1.07 20.19 -30.64
CA ASN A 487 0.49 20.29 -31.99
C ASN A 487 1.14 19.38 -33.05
N GLN A 488 1.96 18.40 -32.64
CA GLN A 488 2.50 17.39 -33.54
C GLN A 488 1.40 16.43 -34.04
N MET A 489 1.31 16.23 -35.35
CA MET A 489 0.40 15.25 -35.95
C MET A 489 0.76 13.81 -35.55
N ILE A 490 -0.25 12.99 -35.29
CA ILE A 490 -0.11 11.60 -34.86
C ILE A 490 -0.48 10.72 -36.04
N ASN A 491 0.49 9.94 -36.51
CA ASN A 491 0.36 9.02 -37.66
C ASN A 491 0.33 7.56 -37.22
#